data_AF-A0AA42CLN7-F1
#
_entry.id   AF-A0AA42CLN7-F1
#
_cell.length_a   1.000
_cell.length_b   1.000
_cell.length_c   1.000
_cell.angle_alpha   90.00
_cell.angle_beta   90.00
_cell.angle_gamma   90.00
#
_symmetry.space_group_name_H-M   'P 1'
#
loop_
_entity.id
_entity.type
_entity.pdbx_description
1 polymer ?
#
loop_
_entity_poly.entity_id
_entity_poly.type
_entity_poly.pdbx_seq_one_letter_code
_entity_poly.pdbx_strand_id
1 'polypeptide(L)'
;MALVRYFLDAEFNGFGGQLISIALVPQDPHSAVFYEALPCAAPEPWVAAHVLPVLRTTPTSRPAMIAKLAAYLSSDPEPVVVADWPEDIAHLALLMVTGPGYRLASPRLMFELLDLPLFNSEALSEVPHNARHDAAALRTYVLAEQR
;
A
#
# COMPACT_ATOMS: atom_id res chain seq x y z
N MET A 1 -24.48 0.87 3.47
CA MET A 1 -23.47 -0.15 3.85
C MET A 1 -22.35 0.57 4.58
N ALA A 2 -21.71 -0.06 5.56
CA ALA A 2 -20.55 0.56 6.21
C ALA A 2 -19.40 0.68 5.19
N LEU A 3 -18.67 1.80 5.23
CA LEU A 3 -17.49 2.02 4.41
C LEU A 3 -16.39 1.02 4.84
N VAL A 4 -15.79 0.34 3.86
CA VAL A 4 -14.64 -0.55 4.11
C VAL A 4 -13.37 0.25 3.90
N ARG A 5 -12.58 0.41 4.96
CA ARG A 5 -11.31 1.12 4.93
C ARG A 5 -10.14 0.15 4.73
N TYR A 6 -9.22 0.56 3.86
CA TYR A 6 -7.95 -0.10 3.58
C TYR A 6 -6.81 0.88 3.84
N PHE A 7 -5.91 0.54 4.73
CA PHE A 7 -4.73 1.33 5.06
C PHE A 7 -3.62 0.99 4.08
N LEU A 8 -3.10 2.02 3.43
CA LEU A 8 -2.13 1.94 2.35
C LEU A 8 -0.76 2.35 2.87
N ASP A 9 0.24 1.62 2.40
CA ASP A 9 1.64 2.02 2.46
C ASP A 9 2.34 1.43 1.21
N ALA A 10 3.40 2.09 0.74
CA ALA A 10 4.22 1.62 -0.35
C ALA A 10 5.71 1.88 -0.13
N GLU A 11 6.53 0.93 -0.56
CA GLU A 11 7.98 1.09 -0.65
C GLU A 11 8.37 1.36 -2.11
N PHE A 12 9.27 2.32 -2.33
CA PHE A 12 9.71 2.73 -3.66
C PHE A 12 11.20 3.09 -3.69
N ASN A 13 11.78 3.05 -4.89
CA ASN A 13 13.23 3.14 -5.07
C ASN A 13 13.74 4.59 -5.00
N GLY A 14 13.73 5.17 -3.80
CA GLY A 14 14.06 6.59 -3.58
C GLY A 14 12.92 7.52 -4.00
N PHE A 15 13.05 8.81 -3.66
CA PHE A 15 12.01 9.83 -3.91
C PHE A 15 11.62 9.91 -5.40
N GLY A 16 10.32 9.78 -5.70
CA GLY A 16 9.79 9.73 -7.06
C GLY A 16 10.18 8.47 -7.84
N GLY A 17 10.71 7.46 -7.15
CA GLY A 17 11.30 6.27 -7.71
C GLY A 17 10.29 5.24 -8.21
N GLN A 18 10.79 4.07 -8.60
CA GLN A 18 9.94 2.97 -9.03
C GLN A 18 9.35 2.23 -7.82
N LEU A 19 8.07 1.86 -7.90
CA LEU A 19 7.40 1.03 -6.89
C LEU A 19 8.15 -0.29 -6.66
N ILE A 20 8.42 -0.62 -5.40
CA ILE A 20 9.01 -1.88 -4.95
C ILE A 20 7.98 -2.77 -4.29
N SER A 21 7.18 -2.24 -3.36
CA SER A 21 6.10 -3.01 -2.73
C SER A 21 4.93 -2.12 -2.33
N ILE A 22 3.75 -2.72 -2.20
CA ILE A 22 2.54 -1.99 -1.82
C ILE A 22 1.63 -2.90 -1.01
N ALA A 23 1.00 -2.34 0.02
CA ALA A 23 0.04 -3.04 0.85
C ALA A 23 -1.31 -2.32 0.92
N LEU A 24 -2.39 -3.08 1.06
CA LEU A 24 -3.70 -2.60 1.49
C LEU A 24 -4.15 -3.47 2.65
N VAL A 25 -4.05 -2.93 3.86
CA VAL A 25 -4.44 -3.61 5.11
C VAL A 25 -5.88 -3.22 5.47
N PRO A 26 -6.82 -4.17 5.57
CA PRO A 26 -8.20 -3.85 5.91
C PRO A 26 -8.35 -3.36 7.36
N GLN A 27 -9.38 -2.56 7.62
CA GLN A 27 -9.75 -2.14 8.98
C GLN A 27 -10.10 -3.33 9.90
N ASP A 28 -10.71 -4.38 9.35
CA ASP A 28 -11.01 -5.61 10.06
C ASP A 28 -9.77 -6.51 10.07
N PRO A 29 -9.17 -6.81 11.23
CA PRO A 29 -7.98 -7.65 11.32
C PRO A 29 -8.20 -9.10 10.89
N HIS A 30 -9.46 -9.55 10.75
CA HIS A 30 -9.79 -10.89 10.25
C HIS A 30 -9.89 -10.97 8.72
N SER A 31 -9.89 -9.83 8.04
CA SER A 31 -9.92 -9.77 6.57
C SER A 31 -8.53 -9.98 5.98
N ALA A 32 -8.47 -10.52 4.76
CA ALA A 32 -7.22 -10.76 4.06
C ALA A 32 -6.50 -9.44 3.74
N VAL A 33 -5.17 -9.44 3.81
CA VAL A 33 -4.31 -8.30 3.42
C VAL A 33 -3.86 -8.49 1.98
N PHE A 34 -3.90 -7.44 1.17
CA PHE A 34 -3.17 -7.38 -0.09
C PHE A 34 -1.75 -6.89 0.19
N TYR A 35 -0.74 -7.67 -0.22
CA TYR A 35 0.67 -7.29 -0.13
C TYR A 35 1.45 -7.95 -1.25
N GLU A 36 2.03 -7.15 -2.13
CA GLU A 36 2.75 -7.63 -3.31
C GLU A 36 4.00 -6.77 -3.55
N ALA A 37 4.99 -7.35 -4.23
CA ALA A 37 6.24 -6.67 -4.57
C ALA A 37 6.57 -6.78 -6.06
N LEU A 38 7.29 -5.79 -6.60
CA LEU A 38 7.87 -5.75 -7.93
C LEU A 38 9.40 -5.87 -7.85
N PRO A 39 10.07 -6.38 -8.90
CA PRO A 39 11.53 -6.43 -8.93
C PRO A 39 12.15 -5.03 -8.88
N CYS A 40 13.20 -4.88 -8.07
CA CYS A 40 14.04 -3.69 -8.03
C CYS A 40 15.46 -4.05 -8.48
N ALA A 41 15.81 -3.74 -9.74
CA ALA A 41 17.07 -4.18 -10.34
C ALA A 41 18.28 -3.32 -9.92
N ALA A 42 18.06 -2.03 -9.67
CA ALA A 42 19.10 -1.06 -9.31
C ALA A 42 18.64 -0.27 -8.07
N PRO A 43 18.65 -0.90 -6.88
CA PRO A 43 18.20 -0.24 -5.67
C PRO A 43 19.15 0.90 -5.29
N GLU A 44 18.58 2.01 -4.86
CA GLU A 44 19.33 3.05 -4.16
C GLU A 44 20.03 2.45 -2.92
N PRO A 45 21.19 2.97 -2.49
CA PRO A 45 21.97 2.37 -1.41
C PRO A 45 21.16 2.17 -0.12
N TRP A 46 20.30 3.13 0.22
CA TRP A 46 19.46 3.04 1.40
C TRP A 46 18.37 1.95 1.24
N VAL A 47 17.76 1.83 0.06
CA VAL A 47 16.76 0.80 -0.25
C VAL A 47 17.36 -0.60 -0.18
N ALA A 48 18.58 -0.77 -0.71
CA ALA A 48 19.30 -2.04 -0.65
C ALA A 48 19.61 -2.47 0.80
N ALA A 49 19.85 -1.52 1.69
CA ALA A 49 20.21 -1.77 3.08
C ALA A 49 18.98 -1.95 4.00
N HIS A 50 17.86 -1.29 3.71
CA HIS A 50 16.75 -1.19 4.68
C HIS A 50 15.43 -1.79 4.17
N VAL A 51 15.12 -1.67 2.87
CA VAL A 51 13.82 -2.13 2.31
C VAL A 51 13.90 -3.57 1.80
N LEU A 52 14.84 -3.86 0.90
CA LEU A 52 14.93 -5.18 0.28
C LEU A 52 15.15 -6.34 1.28
N PRO A 53 15.97 -6.19 2.34
CA PRO A 53 16.17 -7.26 3.32
C PRO A 53 14.92 -7.63 4.11
N VAL A 54 13.98 -6.69 4.27
CA VAL A 54 12.77 -6.88 5.07
C VAL A 54 11.51 -7.11 4.23
N LEU A 55 11.63 -7.16 2.90
CA LEU A 55 10.51 -7.35 1.97
C LEU A 55 9.68 -8.60 2.27
N ARG A 56 10.31 -9.71 2.70
CA ARG A 56 9.63 -10.95 3.16
C ARG A 56 8.57 -11.52 2.18
N THR A 57 8.66 -11.18 0.91
CA THR A 57 7.84 -11.73 -0.17
C THR A 57 8.68 -11.87 -1.44
N THR A 58 8.27 -12.76 -2.33
CA THR A 58 8.92 -12.91 -3.64
C THR A 58 8.31 -11.92 -4.62
N PRO A 59 9.10 -11.06 -5.28
CA PRO A 59 8.58 -10.16 -6.30
C PRO A 59 7.84 -10.88 -7.42
N THR A 60 6.77 -10.26 -7.90
CA THR A 60 5.95 -10.74 -9.01
C THR A 60 6.01 -9.79 -10.19
N SER A 61 5.42 -10.17 -11.33
CA SER A 61 5.30 -9.27 -12.47
C SER A 61 4.23 -8.20 -12.23
N ARG A 62 4.40 -7.02 -12.83
CA ARG A 62 3.40 -5.95 -12.76
C ARG A 62 2.00 -6.39 -13.24
N PRO A 63 1.85 -7.12 -14.36
CA PRO A 63 0.53 -7.65 -14.76
C PRO A 63 -0.10 -8.57 -13.72
N ALA A 64 0.69 -9.44 -13.08
CA ALA A 64 0.19 -10.33 -12.03
C ALA A 64 -0.26 -9.55 -10.78
N MET A 65 0.52 -8.54 -10.36
CA MET A 65 0.14 -7.64 -9.27
C MET A 65 -1.16 -6.89 -9.58
N ILE A 66 -1.31 -6.35 -10.78
CA ILE A 66 -2.55 -5.67 -11.23
C ILE A 66 -3.75 -6.61 -11.19
N ALA A 67 -3.60 -7.85 -11.68
CA ALA A 67 -4.69 -8.83 -11.65
C ALA A 67 -5.12 -9.18 -10.22
N LYS A 68 -4.16 -9.35 -9.30
CA LYS A 68 -4.44 -9.57 -7.87
C LYS A 68 -5.12 -8.37 -7.23
N LEU A 69 -4.67 -7.15 -7.53
CA LEU A 69 -5.29 -5.92 -7.04
C LEU A 69 -6.74 -5.78 -7.52
N ALA A 70 -7.01 -6.10 -8.80
CA ALA A 70 -8.35 -6.10 -9.35
C ALA A 70 -9.28 -7.06 -8.59
N ALA A 71 -8.81 -8.29 -8.38
CA ALA A 71 -9.56 -9.29 -7.63
C ALA A 71 -9.80 -8.84 -6.18
N TYR A 72 -8.78 -8.29 -5.53
CA TYR A 72 -8.85 -7.81 -4.15
C TYR A 72 -9.86 -6.67 -3.96
N LEU A 73 -9.89 -5.69 -4.86
CA LEU A 73 -10.82 -4.56 -4.78
C LEU A 73 -12.24 -4.90 -5.26
N SER A 74 -12.44 -6.05 -5.93
CA SER A 74 -13.74 -6.39 -6.52
C SER A 74 -14.82 -6.78 -5.51
N SER A 75 -14.43 -7.14 -4.28
CA SER A 75 -15.35 -7.57 -3.22
C SER A 75 -16.10 -6.42 -2.55
N ASP A 76 -15.61 -5.19 -2.66
CA ASP A 76 -16.13 -4.05 -1.92
C ASP A 76 -16.67 -2.97 -2.87
N PRO A 77 -17.94 -2.56 -2.73
CA PRO A 77 -18.55 -1.64 -3.70
C PRO A 77 -18.07 -0.19 -3.58
N GLU A 78 -17.61 0.24 -2.40
CA GLU A 78 -17.14 1.61 -2.13
C GLU A 78 -15.96 1.62 -1.13
N PRO A 79 -14.80 1.02 -1.46
CA PRO A 79 -13.62 1.05 -0.61
C PRO A 79 -13.05 2.47 -0.43
N VAL A 80 -12.62 2.76 0.79
CA VAL A 80 -11.83 3.95 1.14
C VAL A 80 -10.39 3.51 1.38
N VAL A 81 -9.46 4.04 0.60
CA VAL A 81 -8.04 3.84 0.79
C VAL A 81 -7.49 5.00 1.61
N VAL A 82 -6.97 4.68 2.79
CA VAL A 82 -6.47 5.63 3.78
C VAL A 82 -4.94 5.59 3.74
N ALA A 83 -4.30 6.75 3.63
CA ALA A 83 -2.85 6.88 3.68
C ALA A 83 -2.48 8.15 4.47
N ASP A 84 -1.27 8.17 5.05
CA ASP A 84 -0.65 9.37 5.63
C ASP A 84 0.39 10.01 4.68
N TRP A 85 0.82 9.27 3.64
CA TRP A 85 1.77 9.77 2.64
C TRP A 85 1.17 9.85 1.22
N PRO A 86 1.35 10.97 0.50
CA PRO A 86 0.75 11.15 -0.83
C PRO A 86 1.41 10.30 -1.93
N GLU A 87 2.69 9.92 -1.78
CA GLU A 87 3.38 9.13 -2.80
C GLU A 87 2.86 7.69 -2.88
N ASP A 88 2.36 7.15 -1.77
CA ASP A 88 1.74 5.82 -1.75
C ASP A 88 0.46 5.82 -2.59
N ILE A 89 -0.36 6.87 -2.44
CA ILE A 89 -1.56 7.09 -3.27
C ILE A 89 -1.15 7.22 -4.74
N ALA A 90 -0.08 7.96 -5.04
CA ALA A 90 0.42 8.10 -6.40
C ALA A 90 0.84 6.74 -6.99
N HIS A 91 1.54 5.91 -6.21
CA HIS A 91 1.93 4.56 -6.62
C HIS A 91 0.74 3.64 -6.85
N LEU A 92 -0.26 3.64 -5.98
CA LEU A 92 -1.49 2.89 -6.18
C LEU A 92 -2.23 3.37 -7.44
N ALA A 93 -2.39 4.68 -7.60
CA ALA A 93 -3.05 5.26 -8.76
C ALA A 93 -2.33 4.90 -10.08
N LEU A 94 -0.99 4.97 -10.10
CA LEU A 94 -0.18 4.55 -11.24
C LEU A 94 -0.25 3.04 -11.49
N LEU A 95 -0.37 2.21 -10.45
CA LEU A 95 -0.61 0.77 -10.58
C LEU A 95 -1.95 0.47 -11.24
N MET A 96 -2.96 1.30 -11.00
CA MET A 96 -4.27 1.19 -11.63
C MET A 96 -4.29 1.65 -13.10
N VAL A 97 -3.25 2.32 -13.61
CA VAL A 97 -3.11 2.64 -15.04
C VAL A 97 -2.56 1.40 -15.76
N THR A 98 -3.41 0.74 -16.52
CA THR A 98 -3.09 -0.54 -17.20
C THR A 98 -2.62 -0.35 -18.65
N GLY A 99 -2.72 0.87 -19.18
CA GLY A 99 -2.23 1.24 -20.50
C GLY A 99 -2.66 2.66 -20.89
N PRO A 100 -2.26 3.15 -22.08
CA PRO A 100 -2.64 4.48 -22.56
C PRO A 100 -4.16 4.61 -22.69
N GLY A 101 -4.78 5.42 -21.83
CA GLY A 101 -6.24 5.59 -21.79
C GLY A 101 -7.00 4.43 -21.13
N TYR A 102 -6.30 3.45 -20.55
CA TYR A 102 -6.88 2.30 -19.86
C TYR A 102 -6.56 2.34 -18.37
N ARG A 103 -7.57 1.98 -17.58
CA ARG A 103 -7.44 1.80 -16.13
C ARG A 103 -8.00 0.45 -15.71
N LEU A 104 -7.59 0.01 -14.53
CA LEU A 104 -8.18 -1.10 -13.82
C LEU A 104 -9.71 -0.91 -13.75
N ALA A 105 -10.45 -1.93 -14.18
CA ALA A 105 -11.88 -2.00 -13.92
C ALA A 105 -12.06 -2.19 -12.41
N SER A 106 -12.55 -1.15 -11.74
CA SER A 106 -12.70 -1.10 -10.29
C SER A 106 -14.05 -0.51 -9.93
N PRO A 107 -14.58 -0.81 -8.73
CA PRO A 107 -15.66 -0.03 -8.14
C PRO A 107 -15.21 1.42 -7.92
N ARG A 108 -16.14 2.23 -7.40
CA ARG A 108 -15.82 3.57 -6.91
C ARG A 108 -14.75 3.43 -5.82
N LEU A 109 -13.62 4.10 -6.00
CA LEU A 109 -12.52 4.13 -5.04
C LEU A 109 -12.40 5.56 -4.51
N MET A 110 -12.27 5.70 -3.19
CA MET A 110 -12.01 6.97 -2.54
C MET A 110 -10.63 6.94 -1.90
N PHE A 111 -9.91 8.05 -1.97
CA PHE A 111 -8.65 8.24 -1.26
C PHE A 111 -8.87 9.22 -0.11
N GLU A 112 -8.44 8.84 1.08
CA GLU A 112 -8.42 9.66 2.29
C GLU A 112 -6.96 9.84 2.70
N LEU A 113 -6.42 11.04 2.45
CA LEU A 113 -5.09 11.44 2.90
C LEU A 113 -5.23 12.09 4.28
N LEU A 114 -4.60 11.51 5.30
CA LEU A 114 -4.65 11.99 6.67
C LEU A 114 -3.41 12.83 7.00
N ASP A 115 -3.60 13.90 7.79
CA ASP A 115 -2.52 14.68 8.39
C ASP A 115 -2.26 14.16 9.80
N LEU A 116 -1.25 13.29 9.94
CA LEU A 116 -0.91 12.59 11.18
C LEU A 116 0.51 12.97 11.67
N PRO A 117 0.73 14.19 12.19
CA PRO A 117 2.07 14.69 12.52
C PRO A 117 2.78 13.94 13.65
N LEU A 118 2.06 13.10 14.40
CA LEU A 118 2.60 12.27 15.48
C LEU A 118 2.73 10.79 15.10
N PHE A 119 2.22 10.39 13.93
CA PHE A 119 2.42 9.05 13.42
C PHE A 119 3.84 8.92 12.84
N ASN A 120 4.49 7.81 13.15
CA ASN A 120 5.82 7.49 12.62
C ASN A 120 5.91 5.97 12.42
N SER A 121 5.80 5.53 11.17
CA SER A 121 5.88 4.11 10.80
C SER A 121 7.20 3.47 11.24
N GLU A 122 8.32 4.19 11.16
CA GLU A 122 9.64 3.70 11.61
C GLU A 122 9.63 3.22 13.07
N ALA A 123 8.92 3.95 13.94
CA ALA A 123 8.91 3.67 15.37
C ALA A 123 7.79 2.71 15.78
N LEU A 124 6.69 2.69 15.03
CA LEU A 124 5.46 1.98 15.40
C LEU A 124 5.29 0.66 14.65
N SER A 125 5.96 0.49 13.51
CA SER A 125 5.93 -0.74 12.74
C SER A 125 6.72 -1.85 13.41
N GLU A 126 6.17 -3.06 13.38
CA GLU A 126 6.89 -4.27 13.83
C GLU A 126 8.09 -4.57 12.92
N VAL A 127 7.99 -4.19 11.65
CA VAL A 127 9.03 -4.37 10.64
C VAL A 127 9.06 -3.09 9.81
N PRO A 128 9.80 -2.07 10.26
CA PRO A 128 9.93 -0.82 9.52
C PRO A 128 10.40 -1.06 8.09
N HIS A 129 9.90 -0.24 7.16
CA HIS A 129 10.22 -0.33 5.73
C HIS A 129 9.67 -1.59 5.05
N ASN A 130 8.65 -2.20 5.66
CA ASN A 130 7.84 -3.22 5.03
C ASN A 130 6.42 -2.70 4.93
N ALA A 131 5.98 -2.40 3.70
CA ALA A 131 4.66 -1.80 3.49
C ALA A 131 3.48 -2.51 4.15
N ARG A 132 3.52 -3.84 4.31
CA ARG A 132 2.45 -4.55 5.03
C ARG A 132 2.44 -4.20 6.51
N HIS A 133 3.61 -4.15 7.14
CA HIS A 133 3.73 -3.86 8.57
C HIS A 133 3.50 -2.37 8.83
N ASP A 134 3.97 -1.49 7.95
CA ASP A 134 3.81 -0.03 8.06
C ASP A 134 2.33 0.36 7.88
N ALA A 135 1.63 -0.20 6.88
CA ALA A 135 0.18 -0.04 6.75
C ALA A 135 -0.60 -0.62 7.95
N ALA A 136 -0.12 -1.70 8.57
CA ALA A 136 -0.74 -2.26 9.77
C ALA A 136 -0.53 -1.38 11.02
N ALA A 137 0.62 -0.70 11.11
CA ALA A 137 0.89 0.31 12.12
C ALA A 137 -0.03 1.53 11.93
N LEU A 138 -0.18 2.01 10.68
CA LEU A 138 -1.10 3.09 10.34
C LEU A 138 -2.54 2.74 10.73
N ARG A 139 -3.03 1.55 10.37
CA ARG A 139 -4.34 1.04 10.79
C ARG A 139 -4.50 1.13 12.30
N THR A 140 -3.53 0.60 13.04
CA THR A 140 -3.60 0.52 14.50
C THR A 140 -3.65 1.92 15.12
N TYR A 141 -2.81 2.84 14.62
CA TYR A 141 -2.76 4.22 15.06
C TYR A 141 -4.11 4.94 14.84
N VAL A 142 -4.61 4.91 13.60
CA VAL A 142 -5.86 5.60 13.22
C VAL A 142 -7.08 5.03 13.95
N LEU A 143 -7.17 3.70 14.12
CA LEU A 143 -8.30 3.08 14.83
C LEU A 143 -8.23 3.29 16.35
N ALA A 144 -7.06 3.60 16.91
CA ALA A 144 -6.94 3.96 18.32
C ALA A 144 -7.44 5.38 18.60
N GLU A 145 -7.20 6.33 17.69
CA GLU A 145 -7.69 7.71 17.81
C GLU A 145 -9.21 7.87 17.56
N GLN A 146 -9.84 6.87 16.92
CA GLN A 146 -11.29 6.84 16.67
C GLN A 146 -12.12 6.21 17.79
N ARG A 147 -11.48 5.78 18.89
CA ARG A 147 -12.15 5.30 20.11
C ARG A 147 -12.42 6.44 21.08
#